data_AF-A0A7W8MGI1-F1
#
_entry.id   AF-A0A7W8MGI1-F1
#
_cell.length_a   1.000
_cell.length_b   1.000
_cell.length_c   1.000
_cell.angle_alpha   90.00
_cell.angle_beta   90.00
_cell.angle_gamma   90.00
#
_symmetry.space_group_name_H-M   'P 1'
#
loop_
_entity.id
_entity.type
_entity.pdbx_description
1 polymer ?
#
loop_
_entity_poly.entity_id
_entity_poly.type
_entity_poly.pdbx_seq_one_letter_code
_entity_poly.pdbx_strand_id
1 'polypeptide(L)'
;MVSLAHLKRRLGQYAAVWVAGFLLSGTAILAALFVTDLMTAADWALPAGLLLVGLTLGAGVVASLAGRETVGTRLVVLLLAGLLALPLLWAPVSAAVVIAFFADRSIEYSEAYAAFQIGVSRVLFPIGQWIGGGDLFGWVWTAFQWVSTVVGFISAVVRAWPWIRRLLGPEPVAEA
;
A
#
# COMPACT_ATOMS: atom_id res chain seq x y z
N MET A 1 3.12 -25.67 15.51
CA MET A 1 4.32 -24.97 15.02
C MET A 1 3.92 -24.02 13.88
N VAL A 2 4.53 -22.83 13.82
CA VAL A 2 4.22 -21.79 12.82
C VAL A 2 5.09 -22.00 11.57
N SER A 3 4.49 -21.94 10.39
CA SER A 3 5.19 -22.13 9.11
C SER A 3 5.88 -20.82 8.66
N LEU A 4 7.18 -20.70 8.96
CA LEU A 4 7.97 -19.53 8.56
C LEU A 4 8.04 -19.34 7.04
N ALA A 5 8.09 -20.44 6.28
CA ALA A 5 8.11 -20.39 4.82
C ALA A 5 6.83 -19.77 4.25
N HIS A 6 5.67 -20.12 4.82
CA HIS A 6 4.39 -19.53 4.43
C HIS A 6 4.36 -18.03 4.72
N LEU A 7 4.80 -17.61 5.92
CA LEU A 7 4.85 -16.21 6.32
C LEU A 7 5.75 -15.38 5.42
N LYS A 8 6.97 -15.86 5.11
CA LYS A 8 7.89 -15.18 4.18
C LYS A 8 7.25 -14.97 2.80
N ARG A 9 6.57 -15.99 2.28
CA ARG A 9 5.85 -15.89 1.01
C ARG A 9 4.73 -14.84 1.06
N ARG A 10 3.94 -14.80 2.13
CA ARG A 10 2.85 -13.83 2.30
C ARG A 10 3.38 -12.40 2.41
N LEU A 11 4.45 -12.16 3.16
CA LEU A 11 5.10 -10.85 3.19
C LEU A 11 5.57 -10.40 1.80
N GLY A 12 6.14 -11.32 1.01
CA GLY A 12 6.48 -11.06 -0.38
C GLY A 12 5.27 -10.74 -1.24
N GLN A 13 4.11 -11.36 -1.00
CA GLN A 13 2.88 -11.03 -1.73
C GLN A 13 2.32 -9.67 -1.32
N TYR A 14 2.33 -9.31 -0.05
CA TYR A 14 1.90 -7.99 0.41
C TYR A 14 2.77 -6.87 -0.20
N ALA A 15 4.09 -7.04 -0.21
CA ALA A 15 4.97 -6.11 -0.93
C ALA A 15 4.63 -6.01 -2.43
N ALA A 16 4.14 -7.10 -3.04
CA ALA A 16 3.76 -7.12 -4.46
C ALA A 16 2.50 -6.30 -4.69
N VAL A 17 1.50 -6.51 -3.83
CA VAL A 17 0.22 -5.80 -3.85
C VAL A 17 0.46 -4.31 -3.65
N TRP A 18 1.36 -3.93 -2.74
CA TRP A 18 1.74 -2.54 -2.54
C TRP A 18 2.31 -1.93 -3.83
N VAL A 19 3.34 -2.54 -4.42
CA VAL A 19 3.97 -2.04 -5.66
C VAL A 19 2.98 -1.99 -6.81
N ALA A 20 2.18 -3.04 -6.99
CA ALA A 20 1.17 -3.10 -8.05
C ALA A 20 0.09 -2.03 -7.85
N GLY A 21 -0.42 -1.85 -6.63
CA GLY A 21 -1.40 -0.82 -6.31
C GLY A 21 -0.87 0.59 -6.58
N PHE A 22 0.39 0.86 -6.21
CA PHE A 22 1.05 2.13 -6.49
C PHE A 22 1.18 2.38 -8.00
N LEU A 23 1.77 1.43 -8.74
CA LEU A 23 2.03 1.59 -10.18
C LEU A 23 0.73 1.66 -10.98
N LEU A 24 -0.22 0.76 -10.74
CA LEU A 24 -1.49 0.73 -11.47
C LEU A 24 -2.30 2.00 -11.24
N SER A 25 -2.40 2.46 -10.00
CA SER A 25 -3.14 3.69 -9.69
C SER A 25 -2.43 4.92 -10.27
N GLY A 26 -1.11 4.99 -10.15
CA GLY A 26 -0.32 6.06 -10.76
C GLY A 26 -0.47 6.11 -12.27
N THR A 27 -0.35 4.97 -12.96
CA THR A 27 -0.56 4.89 -14.41
C THR A 27 -1.99 5.26 -14.79
N ALA A 28 -3.00 4.83 -14.04
CA ALA A 28 -4.39 5.19 -14.29
C ALA A 28 -4.62 6.70 -14.16
N ILE A 29 -4.08 7.35 -13.11
CA ILE A 29 -4.15 8.80 -12.93
C ILE A 29 -3.46 9.52 -14.10
N LEU A 30 -2.21 9.15 -14.41
CA LEU A 30 -1.46 9.77 -15.51
C LEU A 30 -2.16 9.60 -16.87
N ALA A 31 -2.80 8.45 -17.10
CA ALA A 31 -3.59 8.22 -18.31
C ALA A 31 -4.88 9.06 -18.34
N ALA A 32 -5.54 9.26 -17.20
CA ALA A 32 -6.73 10.09 -17.11
C ALA A 32 -6.42 11.59 -17.31
N LEU A 33 -5.22 12.06 -16.95
CA LEU A 33 -4.80 13.45 -17.17
C LEU A 33 -4.82 13.90 -18.64
N PHE A 34 -4.84 12.97 -19.60
CA PHE A 34 -5.01 13.32 -21.02
C PHE A 34 -6.41 13.82 -21.37
N VAL A 35 -7.40 13.58 -20.52
CA VAL A 35 -8.82 13.89 -20.79
C VAL A 35 -9.51 14.68 -19.68
N THR A 36 -8.90 14.81 -18.50
CA THR A 36 -9.49 15.50 -17.35
C THR A 36 -8.43 16.15 -16.45
N ASP A 37 -8.86 16.99 -15.51
CA ASP A 37 -7.98 17.54 -14.48
C ASP A 37 -7.56 16.49 -13.44
N LEU A 38 -6.51 16.83 -12.67
CA LEU A 38 -5.89 15.92 -11.70
C LEU A 38 -6.84 15.45 -10.60
N MET A 39 -7.72 16.31 -10.10
CA MET A 39 -8.58 15.96 -8.97
C MET A 39 -9.65 14.99 -9.44
N THR A 40 -10.26 15.25 -10.59
CA THR A 40 -11.19 14.31 -11.24
C THR A 40 -10.50 12.99 -11.60
N ALA A 41 -9.27 13.02 -12.13
CA ALA A 41 -8.49 11.81 -12.41
C ALA A 41 -8.23 10.98 -11.15
N ALA A 42 -7.85 11.64 -10.05
CA ALA A 42 -7.65 10.99 -8.75
C ALA A 42 -8.96 10.41 -8.20
N ASP A 43 -10.08 11.13 -8.33
CA ASP A 43 -11.39 10.71 -7.84
C ASP A 43 -11.95 9.49 -8.59
N TRP A 44 -11.52 9.25 -9.82
CA TRP A 44 -11.84 8.03 -10.55
C TRP A 44 -10.90 6.87 -10.21
N ALA A 45 -9.59 7.15 -10.17
CA ALA A 45 -8.59 6.11 -10.01
C ALA A 45 -8.50 5.58 -8.57
N LEU A 46 -8.64 6.44 -7.55
CA LEU A 46 -8.47 6.07 -6.15
C LEU A 46 -9.51 5.04 -5.68
N PRO A 47 -10.82 5.22 -5.90
CA PRO A 47 -11.80 4.21 -5.48
C PRO A 47 -11.54 2.85 -6.13
N ALA A 48 -11.20 2.82 -7.42
CA ALA A 48 -10.87 1.60 -8.14
C ALA A 48 -9.59 0.93 -7.59
N GLY A 49 -8.53 1.71 -7.37
CA GLY A 49 -7.27 1.22 -6.81
C GLY A 49 -7.42 0.68 -5.39
N LEU A 50 -8.14 1.41 -4.53
CA LEU A 50 -8.45 0.98 -3.16
C LEU A 50 -9.26 -0.31 -3.14
N LEU A 51 -10.29 -0.40 -3.97
CA LEU A 51 -11.11 -1.60 -4.11
C LEU A 51 -10.27 -2.80 -4.56
N LEU A 52 -9.44 -2.62 -5.58
CA LEU A 52 -8.59 -3.69 -6.12
C LEU A 52 -7.59 -4.20 -5.08
N VAL A 53 -6.93 -3.30 -4.34
CA VAL A 53 -6.02 -3.67 -3.25
C VAL A 53 -6.78 -4.39 -2.13
N GLY A 54 -7.93 -3.87 -1.72
CA GLY A 54 -8.77 -4.48 -0.69
C GLY A 54 -9.23 -5.88 -1.07
N LEU A 55 -9.71 -6.07 -2.30
CA LEU A 55 -10.11 -7.38 -2.82
C LEU A 55 -8.93 -8.35 -2.89
N THR A 56 -7.77 -7.89 -3.32
CA THR A 56 -6.56 -8.73 -3.43
C THR A 56 -6.08 -9.19 -2.05
N LEU A 57 -6.08 -8.29 -1.05
CA LEU A 57 -5.80 -8.63 0.34
C LEU A 57 -6.82 -9.64 0.87
N GLY A 58 -8.12 -9.37 0.67
CA GLY A 58 -9.21 -10.26 1.09
C GLY A 58 -9.09 -11.66 0.49
N ALA A 59 -8.85 -11.77 -0.81
CA ALA A 59 -8.62 -13.03 -1.49
C ALA A 59 -7.39 -13.76 -0.94
N GLY A 60 -6.30 -13.05 -0.65
CA GLY A 60 -5.10 -13.59 -0.02
C GLY A 60 -5.37 -14.17 1.38
N VAL A 61 -6.19 -13.50 2.18
CA VAL A 61 -6.63 -13.97 3.50
C VAL A 61 -7.50 -15.21 3.36
N VAL A 62 -8.55 -15.17 2.54
CA VAL A 62 -9.46 -16.31 2.32
C VAL A 62 -8.68 -17.54 1.85
N ALA A 63 -7.77 -17.38 0.89
CA ALA A 63 -6.91 -18.44 0.42
C ALA A 63 -5.99 -19.00 1.52
N SER A 64 -5.54 -18.17 2.47
CA SER A 64 -4.74 -18.61 3.61
C SER A 64 -5.56 -19.40 4.62
N LEU A 65 -6.81 -19.02 4.85
CA LEU A 65 -7.72 -19.70 5.77
C LEU A 65 -8.20 -21.05 5.23
N ALA A 66 -8.45 -21.14 3.92
CA ALA A 66 -8.82 -22.37 3.23
C ALA A 66 -7.64 -23.35 3.07
N GLY A 67 -6.40 -22.88 3.24
CA GLY A 67 -5.19 -23.70 3.09
C GLY A 67 -4.99 -24.72 4.22
N ARG A 68 -4.12 -25.71 4.02
CA ARG A 68 -3.82 -26.78 5.00
C ARG A 68 -2.86 -26.36 6.13
N GLU A 69 -2.65 -25.06 6.32
CA GLU A 69 -1.73 -24.52 7.32
C GLU A 69 -2.27 -24.70 8.75
N THR A 70 -1.36 -24.74 9.72
CA THR A 70 -1.71 -24.85 11.14
C THR A 70 -2.50 -23.63 11.63
N VAL A 71 -3.33 -23.81 12.66
CA VAL A 71 -4.12 -22.72 13.28
C VAL A 71 -3.23 -21.54 13.66
N GLY A 72 -2.08 -21.80 14.28
CA GLY A 72 -1.11 -20.76 14.63
C GLY A 72 -0.62 -19.95 13.43
N THR A 73 -0.35 -20.60 12.30
CA THR A 73 0.05 -19.90 11.06
C THR A 73 -1.09 -19.04 10.52
N ARG A 74 -2.33 -19.54 10.53
CA ARG A 74 -3.51 -18.78 10.10
C ARG A 74 -3.74 -17.53 10.94
N LEU A 75 -3.61 -17.63 12.27
CA LEU A 75 -3.74 -16.50 13.19
C LEU A 75 -2.66 -15.44 12.93
N VAL A 76 -1.40 -15.86 12.70
CA VAL A 76 -0.33 -14.92 12.37
C VAL A 76 -0.57 -14.25 11.01
N VAL A 77 -1.08 -14.98 10.01
CA VAL A 77 -1.43 -14.40 8.71
C VAL A 77 -2.56 -13.38 8.85
N LEU A 78 -3.59 -13.66 9.65
CA LEU A 78 -4.66 -12.71 9.94
C LEU A 78 -4.14 -11.45 10.64
N LEU A 79 -3.27 -11.63 11.65
CA LEU A 79 -2.64 -10.52 12.34
C LEU A 79 -1.81 -9.65 11.38
N LEU A 80 -0.98 -10.28 10.53
CA LEU A 80 -0.21 -9.57 9.50
C LEU A 80 -1.11 -8.85 8.49
N ALA A 81 -2.20 -9.49 8.04
CA ALA A 81 -3.14 -8.88 7.11
C ALA A 81 -3.82 -7.66 7.74
N GLY A 82 -4.24 -7.75 9.01
CA GLY A 82 -4.81 -6.61 9.74
C GLY A 82 -3.80 -5.47 9.92
N LEU A 83 -2.58 -5.79 10.33
CA LEU A 83 -1.51 -4.81 10.53
C LEU A 83 -1.11 -4.10 9.23
N LEU A 84 -1.09 -4.85 8.12
CA LEU A 84 -0.67 -4.35 6.81
C LEU A 84 -1.84 -3.84 5.95
N ALA A 85 -3.09 -3.99 6.38
CA ALA A 85 -4.26 -3.56 5.60
C ALA A 85 -4.17 -2.07 5.25
N LEU A 86 -3.96 -1.23 6.27
CA LEU A 86 -3.87 0.20 6.07
C LEU A 86 -2.62 0.60 5.24
N PRO A 87 -1.39 0.10 5.54
CA PRO A 87 -0.23 0.33 4.68
C PRO A 87 -0.43 -0.08 3.22
N LEU A 88 -1.14 -1.18 2.95
CA LEU A 88 -1.44 -1.64 1.60
C LEU A 88 -2.41 -0.72 0.89
N LEU A 89 -3.51 -0.34 1.54
CA LEU A 89 -4.50 0.60 0.99
C LEU A 89 -3.90 1.99 0.73
N TRP A 90 -2.81 2.34 1.41
CA TRP A 90 -2.08 3.58 1.15
C TRP A 90 -1.30 3.58 -0.16
N ALA A 91 -1.08 2.44 -0.82
CA ALA A 91 -0.32 2.40 -2.08
C ALA A 91 -0.97 3.21 -3.23
N PRO A 92 -2.27 3.04 -3.56
CA PRO A 92 -2.98 3.92 -4.49
C PRO A 92 -2.91 5.40 -4.12
N VAL A 93 -3.08 5.70 -2.82
CA VAL A 93 -3.07 7.08 -2.30
C VAL A 93 -1.69 7.70 -2.44
N SER A 94 -0.62 6.96 -2.15
CA SER A 94 0.76 7.40 -2.31
C SER A 94 1.06 7.81 -3.75
N ALA A 95 0.53 7.06 -4.73
CA ALA A 95 0.72 7.40 -6.14
C ALA A 95 0.04 8.74 -6.46
N ALA A 96 -1.19 8.95 -6.00
CA ALA A 96 -1.91 10.20 -6.19
C ALA A 96 -1.21 11.38 -5.50
N VAL A 97 -0.72 11.21 -4.26
CA VAL A 97 0.04 12.21 -3.51
C VAL A 97 1.31 12.62 -4.26
N VAL A 98 2.07 11.64 -4.77
CA VAL A 98 3.30 11.91 -5.53
C VAL A 98 3.00 12.69 -6.82
N ILE A 99 1.97 12.30 -7.56
CA ILE A 99 1.58 13.00 -8.80
C ILE A 99 1.11 14.42 -8.48
N ALA A 100 0.28 14.59 -7.45
CA ALA A 100 -0.19 15.89 -6.98
C ALA A 100 0.95 16.82 -6.56
N PHE A 101 1.94 16.27 -5.85
CA PHE A 101 3.16 17.00 -5.49
C PHE A 101 3.90 17.52 -6.74
N PHE A 102 4.13 16.67 -7.75
CA PHE A 102 4.80 17.09 -8.99
C PHE A 102 3.95 18.06 -9.84
N ALA A 103 2.63 18.04 -9.67
CA ALA A 103 1.71 18.95 -10.34
C ALA A 103 1.51 20.29 -9.58
N ASP A 104 2.19 20.50 -8.45
CA ASP A 104 2.01 21.65 -7.55
C ASP A 104 0.53 21.86 -7.15
N ARG A 105 -0.15 20.75 -6.87
CA ARG A 105 -1.55 20.71 -6.42
C ARG A 105 -1.65 19.96 -5.10
N SER A 106 -2.56 20.39 -4.23
CA SER A 106 -2.88 19.63 -3.03
C SER A 106 -3.85 18.49 -3.36
N ILE A 107 -3.52 17.28 -2.92
CA ILE A 107 -4.43 16.12 -3.03
C ILE A 107 -5.66 16.26 -2.11
N GLU A 108 -5.62 17.19 -1.15
CA GLU A 108 -6.73 17.44 -0.22
C GLU A 108 -8.00 17.93 -0.91
N TYR A 109 -7.89 18.40 -2.16
CA TYR A 109 -9.04 18.78 -2.99
C TYR A 109 -9.73 17.58 -3.68
N SER A 110 -9.16 16.37 -3.60
CA SER A 110 -9.80 15.15 -4.09
C SER A 110 -10.84 14.65 -3.08
N GLU A 111 -12.07 14.44 -3.55
CA GLU A 111 -13.15 13.89 -2.74
C GLU A 111 -12.85 12.45 -2.32
N ALA A 112 -12.25 11.65 -3.20
CA ALA A 112 -11.88 10.26 -2.90
C ALA A 112 -10.77 10.17 -1.86
N TYR A 113 -9.78 11.07 -1.89
CA TYR A 113 -8.76 11.16 -0.86
C TYR A 113 -9.37 11.56 0.49
N ALA A 114 -10.23 12.59 0.51
CA ALA A 114 -10.92 13.01 1.73
C ALA A 114 -11.79 11.89 2.31
N ALA A 115 -12.53 11.15 1.46
CA ALA A 115 -13.32 10.01 1.87
C ALA A 115 -12.47 8.87 2.46
N PHE A 116 -11.29 8.60 1.87
CA PHE A 116 -10.33 7.64 2.42
C PHE A 116 -9.87 8.09 3.81
N GLN A 117 -9.43 9.34 3.96
CA GLN A 117 -8.97 9.88 5.24
C GLN A 117 -10.07 9.79 6.30
N ILE A 118 -11.31 10.17 5.98
CA ILE A 118 -12.47 10.03 6.86
C ILE A 118 -12.68 8.57 7.25
N GLY A 119 -12.62 7.64 6.29
CA GLY A 119 -12.75 6.21 6.54
C GLY A 119 -11.73 5.69 7.53
N VAL A 120 -10.46 6.09 7.37
CA VAL A 120 -9.39 5.71 8.31
C VAL A 120 -9.60 6.36 9.69
N SER A 121 -9.97 7.63 9.74
CA SER A 121 -10.29 8.33 10.99
C SER A 121 -11.39 7.61 11.77
N ARG A 122 -12.45 7.15 11.10
CA ARG A 122 -13.54 6.40 11.74
C ARG A 122 -13.08 5.09 12.39
N VAL A 123 -12.02 4.46 11.87
CA VAL A 123 -11.45 3.23 12.42
C VAL A 123 -10.45 3.53 13.54
N LEU A 124 -9.55 4.49 13.34
CA LEU A 124 -8.47 4.78 14.28
C LEU A 124 -8.93 5.61 15.48
N PHE A 125 -9.90 6.50 15.30
CA PHE A 125 -10.34 7.41 16.36
C PHE A 125 -10.88 6.68 17.60
N PRO A 126 -11.77 5.67 17.49
CA PRO A 126 -12.18 4.87 18.65
C PRO A 126 -11.00 4.19 19.36
N ILE A 127 -10.01 3.70 18.59
CA ILE A 127 -8.82 3.06 19.14
C ILE A 127 -7.98 4.07 19.92
N GLY A 128 -7.80 5.28 19.38
CA GLY A 128 -7.09 6.38 20.05
C GLY A 128 -7.78 6.86 21.33
N GLN A 129 -9.11 6.89 21.37
CA GLN A 129 -9.88 7.21 22.58
C GLN A 129 -9.64 6.21 23.72
N TRP A 130 -9.42 4.93 23.40
CA TRP A 130 -9.10 3.90 24.39
C TRP A 130 -7.67 4.00 24.93
N ILE A 131 -6.76 4.63 24.18
CA ILE A 131 -5.32 4.73 24.50
C ILE A 131 -4.98 6.07 25.19
N GLY A 132 -5.88 7.07 25.10
CA GLY A 132 -5.80 8.32 25.86
C GLY A 132 -4.98 9.41 25.16
N GLY A 133 -5.65 10.33 24.48
CA GLY A 133 -5.06 11.62 24.05
C GLY A 133 -5.62 12.18 22.74
N GLY A 134 -6.16 13.40 22.80
CA GLY A 134 -6.86 14.07 21.68
C GLY A 134 -6.01 14.44 20.46
N ASP A 135 -4.68 14.31 20.53
CA ASP A 135 -3.75 14.64 19.44
C ASP A 135 -2.97 13.41 18.91
N LEU A 136 -3.28 12.22 19.45
CA LEU A 136 -2.63 10.96 19.06
C LEU A 136 -2.89 10.63 17.57
N PHE A 137 -4.07 10.98 17.06
CA PHE A 137 -4.47 10.67 15.69
C PHE A 137 -3.59 11.38 14.64
N GLY A 138 -3.35 12.68 14.78
CA GLY A 138 -2.53 13.44 13.82
C GLY A 138 -1.09 12.92 13.77
N TRP A 139 -0.52 12.59 14.93
CA TRP A 139 0.80 12.00 15.01
C TRP A 139 0.86 10.58 14.41
N VAL A 140 -0.11 9.71 14.76
CA VAL A 140 -0.19 8.34 14.21
C VAL A 140 -0.40 8.39 12.69
N TRP A 141 -1.24 9.30 12.21
CA TRP A 141 -1.48 9.50 10.79
C TRP A 141 -0.22 9.93 10.05
N THR A 142 0.51 10.91 10.59
CA THR A 142 1.77 11.40 10.00
C THR A 142 2.85 10.31 10.01
N ALA A 143 3.01 9.61 11.14
CA ALA A 143 3.96 8.50 11.27
C ALA A 143 3.59 7.35 10.32
N PHE A 144 2.31 7.03 10.20
CA PHE A 144 1.80 6.03 9.28
C PHE A 144 2.11 6.37 7.82
N GLN A 145 1.85 7.62 7.40
CA GLN A 145 2.16 8.08 6.05
C GLN A 145 3.66 7.97 5.77
N TRP A 146 4.50 8.42 6.70
CA TRP A 146 5.96 8.35 6.58
C TRP A 146 6.47 6.92 6.49
N VAL A 147 6.08 6.07 7.44
CA VAL A 147 6.53 4.68 7.50
C VAL A 147 6.04 3.90 6.28
N SER A 148 4.77 4.06 5.90
CA SER A 148 4.21 3.34 4.75
C SER A 148 4.84 3.79 3.43
N THR A 149 5.13 5.08 3.28
CA THR A 149 5.78 5.61 2.07
C THR A 149 7.24 5.18 1.99
N VAL A 150 8.01 5.33 3.07
CA VAL A 150 9.44 4.97 3.09
C VAL A 150 9.64 3.46 2.98
N VAL A 151 8.92 2.67 3.79
CA VAL A 151 9.04 1.21 3.76
C VAL A 151 8.48 0.66 2.45
N GLY A 152 7.38 1.22 1.95
CA GLY A 152 6.81 0.88 0.64
C GLY A 152 7.80 1.16 -0.49
N PHE A 153 8.41 2.34 -0.51
CA PHE A 153 9.42 2.75 -1.49
C PHE A 153 10.68 1.87 -1.42
N ILE A 154 11.27 1.67 -0.22
CA ILE A 154 12.45 0.81 -0.05
C ILE A 154 12.13 -0.61 -0.50
N SER A 155 10.97 -1.15 -0.13
CA SER A 155 10.53 -2.49 -0.55
C SER A 155 10.35 -2.58 -2.06
N ALA A 156 9.80 -1.53 -2.68
CA ALA A 156 9.65 -1.43 -4.13
C ALA A 156 11.02 -1.40 -4.82
N VAL A 157 11.95 -0.59 -4.34
CA VAL A 157 13.32 -0.49 -4.87
C VAL A 157 14.04 -1.82 -4.72
N VAL A 158 14.10 -2.41 -3.53
CA VAL A 158 14.77 -3.71 -3.29
C VAL A 158 14.21 -4.80 -4.20
N ARG A 159 12.91 -4.79 -4.46
CA ARG A 159 12.26 -5.77 -5.31
C ARG A 159 12.43 -5.50 -6.81
N ALA A 160 12.45 -4.23 -7.21
CA ALA A 160 12.68 -3.81 -8.60
C ALA A 160 14.16 -3.86 -8.97
N TRP A 161 15.06 -3.83 -7.98
CA TRP A 161 16.51 -3.79 -8.16
C TRP A 161 17.08 -4.87 -9.07
N PRO A 162 16.67 -6.16 -9.02
CA PRO A 162 17.14 -7.16 -9.97
C PRO A 162 16.74 -6.86 -11.43
N TRP A 163 15.58 -6.25 -11.65
CA TRP A 163 15.11 -5.83 -12.98
C TRP A 163 15.89 -4.60 -13.46
N ILE A 164 16.11 -3.64 -12.57
CA ILE A 164 16.93 -2.45 -12.84
C ILE A 164 18.36 -2.87 -13.19
N ARG A 165 18.99 -3.77 -12.43
CA ARG A 165 20.32 -4.33 -12.74
C ARG A 165 20.37 -4.99 -14.11
N ARG A 166 19.33 -5.75 -14.49
CA ARG A 166 19.24 -6.38 -15.82
C ARG A 166 19.16 -5.35 -16.95
N LEU A 167 18.52 -4.21 -16.71
CA LEU A 167 18.42 -3.11 -17.68
C LEU A 167 19.73 -2.30 -17.78
N LEU A 168 20.50 -2.21 -16.70
CA LEU A 168 21.77 -1.47 -16.64
C LEU A 168 22.97 -2.23 -17.23
N GLY A 169 22.76 -3.43 -17.76
CA GLY A 169 23.78 -4.24 -18.41
C GLY A 169 24.38 -5.32 -17.50
N PRO A 170 24.86 -6.44 -18.06
CA PRO A 170 25.43 -7.54 -17.29
C PRO A 170 26.69 -7.08 -16.54
N GLU A 171 26.82 -7.53 -15.27
CA GLU A 171 28.02 -7.30 -14.45
C GLU A 171 29.25 -7.74 -15.26
N PRO A 172 30.32 -6.91 -15.36
CA PRO A 172 31.58 -7.37 -15.94
C PRO A 172 32.03 -8.59 -15.14
N VAL A 173 32.22 -9.70 -15.85
CA VAL A 173 32.77 -10.92 -15.26
C VAL A 173 34.10 -10.52 -14.64
N ALA A 174 34.18 -10.58 -13.31
CA ALA A 174 35.45 -10.46 -12.63
C ALA A 174 36.29 -11.66 -13.07
N GLU A 175 37.18 -11.43 -14.04
CA GLU A 175 38.21 -12.40 -14.41
C GLU A 175 39.05 -12.65 -13.16
N ALA A 176 39.04 -13.91 -12.73
CA ALA A 176 39.74 -14.42 -11.57
C ALA A 176 41.26 -14.49 -11.80
#